data_AF-A0A1S9D677-F1
#
_entry.id   AF-A0A1S9D677-F1
#
_cell.length_a   1.000
_cell.length_b   1.000
_cell.length_c   1.000
_cell.angle_alpha   90.00
_cell.angle_beta   90.00
_cell.angle_gamma   90.00
#
_symmetry.space_group_name_H-M   'P 1'
#
loop_
_entity.id
_entity.type
_entity.pdbx_description
1 polymer ?
#
loop_
_entity_poly.entity_id
_entity_poly.type
_entity_poly.pdbx_seq_one_letter_code
_entity_poly.pdbx_strand_id
1 'polypeptide(L)'
;MAASMASGMTTSIILETMLLRRGVDQLSWPMAARTAMGMSMVSMVAMEAAENIVDYHLTGGVVALGDPKFWMAAAVSTTAGYLAPLPYNYHRLKKYGKACH
;
A
#
# COMPACT_ATOMS: atom_id res chain seq x y z
N MET A 1 -2.16 -8.28 -13.13
CA MET A 1 -2.20 -7.83 -11.72
C MET A 1 -0.90 -8.11 -10.98
N ALA A 2 -0.42 -9.37 -10.87
CA ALA A 2 0.83 -9.63 -10.14
C ALA A 2 2.06 -8.85 -10.66
N ALA A 3 2.24 -8.76 -11.99
CA ALA A 3 3.36 -8.01 -12.57
C ALA A 3 3.30 -6.50 -12.29
N SER A 4 2.11 -5.89 -12.40
CA SER A 4 1.90 -4.45 -12.13
C SER A 4 2.08 -4.13 -10.64
N MET A 5 1.62 -5.02 -9.76
CA MET A 5 1.85 -4.92 -8.32
C MET A 5 3.34 -5.04 -7.97
N ALA A 6 4.04 -6.02 -8.54
CA ALA A 6 5.46 -6.20 -8.32
C ALA A 6 6.26 -4.98 -8.80
N SER A 7 5.93 -4.42 -9.95
CA SER A 7 6.59 -3.21 -10.44
C SER A 7 6.33 -2.00 -9.53
N GLY A 8 5.09 -1.80 -9.09
CA GLY A 8 4.72 -0.69 -8.19
C GLY A 8 5.36 -0.78 -6.81
N MET A 9 5.40 -1.98 -6.22
CA MET A 9 6.11 -2.23 -4.97
C MET A 9 7.62 -2.01 -5.12
N THR A 10 8.22 -2.52 -6.20
CA THR A 10 9.66 -2.40 -6.43
C THR A 10 10.08 -0.95 -6.60
N THR A 11 9.35 -0.16 -7.39
CA THR A 11 9.64 1.27 -7.57
C THR A 11 9.46 2.06 -6.28
N SER A 12 8.43 1.74 -5.49
CA SER A 12 8.20 2.38 -4.18
C SER A 12 9.34 2.10 -3.20
N ILE A 13 9.74 0.83 -3.05
CA ILE A 13 10.86 0.44 -2.18
C ILE A 13 12.17 1.11 -2.64
N ILE A 14 12.43 1.17 -3.94
CA ILE A 14 13.61 1.86 -4.48
C ILE A 14 13.57 3.35 -4.11
N LEU A 15 12.43 4.01 -4.31
CA LEU A 15 12.26 5.43 -4.04
C LEU A 15 12.40 5.74 -2.55
N GLU A 16 11.74 4.97 -1.66
CA GLU A 16 11.87 5.10 -0.21
C GLU A 16 13.30 4.85 0.26
N THR A 17 13.97 3.83 -0.29
CA THR A 17 15.37 3.53 0.02
C THR A 17 16.29 4.70 -0.40
N MET A 18 16.05 5.29 -1.58
CA MET A 18 16.80 6.46 -2.04
C MET A 18 16.55 7.68 -1.16
N LEU A 19 15.30 7.92 -0.73
CA LEU A 19 14.94 9.03 0.16
C LEU A 19 15.52 8.85 1.56
N LEU A 20 15.48 7.65 2.14
CA LEU A 20 16.08 7.37 3.46
C LEU A 20 17.60 7.50 3.44
N ARG A 21 18.22 7.19 2.29
CA ARG A 21 19.67 7.34 2.11
C ARG A 21 20.11 8.77 1.87
N ARG A 22 19.43 9.49 0.96
CA ARG A 22 19.86 10.83 0.50
C ARG A 22 19.11 11.98 1.16
N GLY A 23 18.02 11.69 1.85
CA GLY A 23 17.19 12.65 2.57
C GLY A 23 17.74 12.94 3.97
N VAL A 24 16.83 13.26 4.89
CA VAL A 24 17.19 13.76 6.23
C VAL A 24 17.81 12.67 7.11
N ASP A 25 17.38 11.41 6.96
CA ASP A 25 17.80 10.32 7.84
C ASP A 25 19.21 9.77 7.56
N GLN A 26 19.76 9.99 6.36
CA GLN A 26 21.13 9.59 5.94
C GLN A 26 21.54 8.16 6.34
N LEU A 27 20.61 7.21 6.23
CA LEU A 27 20.82 5.81 6.66
C LEU A 27 21.83 5.09 5.75
N SER A 28 22.59 4.14 6.30
CA SER A 28 23.46 3.27 5.48
C SER A 28 22.61 2.42 4.52
N TRP A 29 23.17 2.03 3.36
CA TRP A 29 22.45 1.25 2.34
C TRP A 29 21.66 0.04 2.88
N PRO A 30 22.25 -0.85 3.70
CA PRO A 30 21.51 -1.99 4.23
C PRO A 30 20.41 -1.57 5.22
N MET A 31 20.63 -0.50 5.99
CA MET A 31 19.67 0.01 6.95
C MET A 31 18.49 0.69 6.25
N ALA A 32 18.75 1.52 5.24
CA ALA A 32 17.74 2.19 4.42
C ALA A 32 16.81 1.18 3.73
N ALA A 33 17.37 0.13 3.10
CA ALA A 33 16.57 -0.90 2.44
C ALA A 33 15.70 -1.69 3.43
N ARG A 34 16.26 -2.04 4.60
CA ARG A 34 15.53 -2.75 5.65
C ARG A 34 14.41 -1.89 6.25
N THR A 35 14.67 -0.60 6.43
CA THR A 35 13.67 0.36 6.91
C THR A 35 12.58 0.60 5.87
N ALA A 36 12.91 0.80 4.59
CA ALA A 36 11.93 0.93 3.51
C ALA A 36 11.00 -0.29 3.45
N MET A 37 11.56 -1.50 3.44
CA MET A 37 10.76 -2.73 3.48
C MET A 37 9.91 -2.85 4.76
N GLY A 38 10.42 -2.42 5.91
CA GLY A 38 9.74 -2.54 7.20
C GLY A 38 8.66 -1.49 7.47
N MET A 39 8.73 -0.31 6.83
CA MET A 39 7.76 0.77 7.08
C MET A 39 6.45 0.57 6.32
N SER A 40 6.53 0.14 5.05
CA SER A 40 5.42 0.27 4.09
C SER A 40 4.99 -1.04 3.41
N MET A 41 5.84 -2.07 3.34
CA MET A 41 5.58 -3.24 2.48
C MET A 41 4.33 -4.04 2.90
N VAL A 42 4.14 -4.28 4.21
CA VAL A 42 2.98 -5.03 4.72
C VAL A 42 1.68 -4.28 4.43
N SER A 43 1.66 -2.97 4.66
CA SER A 43 0.49 -2.13 4.43
C SER A 43 0.18 -1.98 2.95
N MET A 44 1.20 -1.90 2.09
CA MET A 44 1.05 -1.85 0.64
C MET A 44 0.45 -3.15 0.08
N VAL A 45 0.96 -4.30 0.53
CA VAL A 45 0.39 -5.60 0.14
C VAL A 45 -1.05 -5.76 0.65
N ALA A 46 -1.32 -5.35 1.89
CA ALA A 46 -2.67 -5.44 2.46
C ALA A 46 -3.69 -4.56 1.72
N MET A 47 -3.30 -3.33 1.37
CA MET A 47 -4.11 -2.40 0.59
C MET A 47 -4.44 -2.99 -0.78
N GLU A 48 -3.41 -3.35 -1.56
CA GLU A 48 -3.61 -3.87 -2.92
C GLU A 48 -4.39 -5.19 -2.93
N ALA A 49 -4.17 -6.07 -1.96
CA ALA A 49 -4.94 -7.29 -1.83
C ALA A 49 -6.42 -6.99 -1.55
N ALA A 50 -6.72 -6.04 -0.64
CA ALA A 50 -8.08 -5.65 -0.34
C ALA A 50 -8.77 -5.01 -1.56
N GLU A 51 -8.08 -4.12 -2.27
CA GLU A 51 -8.59 -3.47 -3.49
C GLU A 51 -8.92 -4.52 -4.55
N ASN A 52 -8.03 -5.46 -4.79
CA ASN A 52 -8.20 -6.50 -5.79
C ASN A 52 -9.34 -7.46 -5.42
N ILE A 53 -9.44 -7.86 -4.15
CA ILE A 53 -10.54 -8.72 -3.67
C ILE A 53 -11.88 -8.01 -3.83
N VAL A 54 -11.98 -6.74 -3.42
CA VAL A 54 -13.22 -5.96 -3.48
C VAL A 54 -13.59 -5.65 -4.93
N ASP A 55 -12.63 -5.26 -5.76
CA ASP A 55 -12.85 -5.02 -7.18
C ASP A 55 -13.32 -6.30 -7.88
N TYR A 56 -12.63 -7.42 -7.69
CA TYR A 56 -13.02 -8.70 -8.26
C TYR A 56 -14.43 -9.13 -7.81
N HIS A 57 -14.79 -8.87 -6.54
CA HIS A 57 -16.13 -9.17 -6.03
C HIS A 57 -17.23 -8.31 -6.65
N LEU A 58 -16.94 -7.04 -6.97
CA LEU A 58 -17.91 -6.08 -7.49
C LEU A 58 -18.01 -6.08 -9.03
N THR A 59 -16.89 -6.27 -9.73
CA THR A 59 -16.81 -6.20 -11.20
C THR A 59 -16.71 -7.57 -11.86
N GLY A 60 -16.40 -8.63 -11.08
CA GLY A 60 -16.14 -9.97 -11.62
C GLY A 60 -14.88 -10.04 -12.50
N GLY A 61 -14.01 -9.03 -12.45
CA GLY A 61 -12.85 -8.90 -13.32
C GLY A 61 -13.16 -8.30 -14.71
N VAL A 62 -14.35 -7.74 -14.90
CA VAL A 62 -14.75 -7.09 -16.16
C VAL A 62 -14.40 -5.61 -16.12
N VAL A 63 -13.55 -5.17 -17.05
CA VAL A 63 -13.19 -3.75 -17.21
C VAL A 63 -14.20 -3.08 -18.14
N ALA A 64 -15.09 -2.27 -17.57
CA ALA A 64 -16.15 -1.57 -18.30
C ALA A 64 -16.09 -0.04 -18.06
N LEU A 65 -15.13 0.63 -18.71
CA LEU A 65 -14.85 2.07 -18.49
C LEU A 65 -16.05 2.99 -18.82
N GLY A 66 -16.95 2.54 -19.69
CA GLY A 66 -18.16 3.30 -20.06
C GLY A 66 -19.33 3.14 -19.09
N ASP A 67 -19.20 2.26 -18.08
CA ASP A 67 -20.29 1.94 -17.16
C ASP A 67 -20.10 2.69 -15.82
N PRO A 68 -21.05 3.52 -15.36
CA PRO A 68 -20.93 4.23 -14.08
C PRO A 68 -20.73 3.29 -12.87
N LYS A 69 -21.20 2.05 -12.97
CA LYS A 69 -21.02 1.02 -11.94
C LYS A 69 -19.55 0.63 -11.73
N PHE A 70 -18.75 0.63 -12.80
CA PHE A 70 -17.33 0.35 -12.73
C PHE A 70 -16.60 1.40 -11.89
N TRP A 71 -16.93 2.68 -12.08
CA TRP A 71 -16.35 3.78 -11.31
C TRP A 71 -16.78 3.77 -9.85
N MET A 72 -18.03 3.38 -9.55
CA MET A 72 -18.45 3.18 -8.16
C MET A 72 -17.73 1.99 -7.51
N ALA A 73 -17.54 0.88 -8.24
CA ALA A 73 -16.77 -0.26 -7.76
C ALA A 73 -15.31 0.13 -7.49
N ALA A 74 -14.69 0.91 -8.37
CA ALA A 74 -13.35 1.45 -8.16
C ALA A 74 -13.28 2.33 -6.90
N ALA A 75 -14.25 3.23 -6.70
CA ALA A 75 -14.30 4.08 -5.49
C ALA A 75 -14.42 3.25 -4.20
N VAL A 76 -15.27 2.21 -4.20
CA VAL A 76 -15.44 1.30 -3.06
C VAL A 76 -14.18 0.47 -2.83
N SER A 77 -13.56 -0.04 -3.90
CA SER A 77 -12.31 -0.78 -3.85
C SER A 77 -11.19 0.06 -3.24
N THR A 78 -10.92 1.26 -3.75
CA THR A 78 -9.90 2.17 -3.20
C THR A 78 -10.18 2.54 -1.74
N THR A 79 -11.45 2.72 -1.36
CA THR A 79 -11.81 2.99 0.04
C THR A 79 -11.49 1.78 0.93
N ALA A 80 -11.78 0.56 0.47
CA ALA A 80 -11.43 -0.66 1.20
C ALA A 80 -9.90 -0.84 1.31
N GLY A 81 -9.17 -0.56 0.24
CA GLY A 81 -7.71 -0.51 0.21
C GLY A 81 -7.12 0.43 1.25
N TYR A 82 -7.66 1.65 1.34
CA TYR A 82 -7.22 2.64 2.32
C TYR A 82 -7.51 2.22 3.76
N LEU A 83 -8.68 1.63 4.01
CA LEU A 83 -9.09 1.23 5.36
C LEU A 83 -8.39 -0.04 5.86
N ALA A 84 -8.07 -0.98 4.96
CA ALA A 84 -7.49 -2.28 5.31
C ALA A 84 -6.19 -2.23 6.14
N PRO A 85 -5.19 -1.38 5.84
CA PRO A 85 -3.94 -1.32 6.61
C PRO A 85 -4.06 -0.50 7.91
N LEU A 86 -5.14 0.27 8.13
CA LEU A 86 -5.27 1.15 9.29
C LEU A 86 -5.22 0.41 10.64
N PRO A 87 -5.94 -0.71 10.87
CA PRO A 87 -5.88 -1.43 12.14
C PRO A 87 -4.47 -1.94 12.47
N TYR A 88 -3.75 -2.42 11.45
CA TYR A 88 -2.37 -2.89 11.59
C TYR A 88 -1.43 -1.74 11.99
N ASN A 89 -1.50 -0.62 11.26
CA ASN A 89 -0.68 0.56 11.54
C ASN A 89 -0.99 1.14 12.93
N TYR A 90 -2.27 1.20 13.31
CA TYR A 90 -2.69 1.66 14.63
C TYR A 90 -2.16 0.78 15.76
N HIS A 91 -2.29 -0.55 15.63
CA HIS A 91 -1.76 -1.49 16.63
C HIS A 91 -0.22 -1.38 16.75
N ARG A 92 0.48 -1.20 15.61
CA ARG A 92 1.93 -0.99 15.60
C ARG A 92 2.31 0.28 16.35
N LEU A 93 1.63 1.40 16.11
CA LEU A 93 1.89 2.67 16.81
C LEU A 93 1.64 2.53 18.32
N LYS A 94 0.51 1.93 18.70
CA LYS A 94 0.14 1.69 20.10
C LYS A 94 1.19 0.87 20.86
N LYS A 95 1.81 -0.14 20.20
CA LYS A 95 2.90 -0.93 20.78
C LYS A 95 4.13 -0.10 21.15
N TYR A 96 4.41 0.97 20.40
CA TYR A 96 5.52 1.88 20.67
C TYR A 96 5.13 3.09 21.54
N GLY A 97 3.94 3.08 22.15
CA GLY A 97 3.44 4.19 22.96
C GLY A 97 3.24 5.48 22.17
N LYS A 98 3.13 5.40 20.84
CA LYS A 98 2.83 6.54 19.97
C LYS A 98 1.37 6.46 19.52
N ALA A 99 0.71 7.60 19.44
CA ALA A 99 -0.64 7.71 18.91
C ALA A 99 -0.67 8.82 17.85
N CYS A 100 -1.52 8.65 16.84
CA CYS A 100 -1.88 9.71 15.90
C CYS A 100 -3.10 10.50 16.42
N HIS A 101 -3.07 10.87 17.70
CA HIS A 101 -3.84 11.94 18.37
C HIS A 101 -3.53 11.92 19.87
#